data_AF-A0A1Z7WRP5-F1
#
_entry.id   AF-A0A1Z7WRP5-F1
#
_cell.length_a   1.000
_cell.length_b   1.000
_cell.length_c   1.000
_cell.angle_alpha   90.00
_cell.angle_beta   90.00
_cell.angle_gamma   90.00
#
_symmetry.space_group_name_H-M   'P 1'
#
loop_
_entity.id
_entity.type
_entity.pdbx_description
1 polymer ?
#
loop_
_entity_poly.entity_id
_entity_poly.type
_entity_poly.pdbx_seq_one_letter_code
_entity_poly.pdbx_strand_id
1 'polypeptide(L)'
;MPMLVASFSEDSVRWAIRRSVDIAFVFFFLSFGASAIQLLFQSTFSAWLLRNRRYLGISFGIAFLTHASLILLLANLYPEPFMSDITAGVIYMGITAFSLTALMTVSSNNAAVKLLGRRLWTSLHTVGGYFLLVIFTTTYLGKLEHAFFWPFSLAVVSLICLRLYKITNRLKAKT
;
A
#
# COMPACT_ATOMS: atom_id res chain seq x y z
N MET A 1 -2.17 -33.20 -28.15
CA MET A 1 -2.82 -32.83 -26.88
C MET A 1 -1.95 -33.39 -25.76
N PRO A 2 -1.40 -32.58 -24.85
CA PRO A 2 -2.02 -31.37 -24.32
C PRO A 2 -1.50 -30.09 -24.99
N MET A 3 -2.44 -29.39 -25.60
CA MET A 3 -2.45 -27.94 -25.68
C MET A 3 -2.90 -27.45 -24.28
N LEU A 4 -2.51 -26.24 -23.86
CA LEU A 4 -3.03 -25.47 -22.71
C LEU A 4 -2.20 -25.44 -21.39
N VAL A 5 -0.98 -24.88 -21.41
CA VAL A 5 -0.58 -23.76 -20.50
C VAL A 5 0.59 -23.05 -21.19
N ALA A 6 0.39 -21.84 -21.70
CA ALA A 6 1.53 -20.97 -21.96
C ALA A 6 2.12 -20.62 -20.58
N SER A 7 3.27 -21.21 -20.23
CA SER A 7 3.98 -20.81 -19.01
C SER A 7 4.30 -19.32 -19.13
N PHE A 8 3.83 -18.50 -18.19
CA PHE A 8 4.18 -17.08 -18.17
C PHE A 8 5.69 -16.93 -18.10
N SER A 9 6.30 -16.09 -18.95
CA SER A 9 7.73 -15.81 -18.87
C SER A 9 8.07 -15.06 -17.57
N GLU A 10 9.28 -15.26 -17.05
CA GLU A 10 9.78 -14.58 -15.84
C GLU A 10 9.59 -13.07 -15.93
N ASP A 11 9.99 -12.48 -17.06
CA ASP A 11 9.86 -11.04 -17.32
C ASP A 11 8.41 -10.55 -17.24
N SER A 12 7.47 -11.36 -17.74
CA SER A 12 6.04 -11.04 -17.71
C SER A 12 5.50 -11.06 -16.29
N VAL A 13 5.90 -12.05 -15.48
CA VAL A 13 5.52 -12.13 -14.06
C VAL A 13 6.13 -10.96 -13.28
N ARG A 14 7.42 -10.67 -13.46
CA ARG A 14 8.10 -9.54 -12.82
C ARG A 14 7.50 -8.19 -13.22
N TRP A 15 7.11 -8.04 -14.48
CA TRP A 15 6.38 -6.85 -14.93
C TRP A 15 5.05 -6.70 -14.21
N ALA A 16 4.26 -7.79 -14.08
CA ALA A 16 3.00 -7.78 -13.35
C ALA A 16 3.19 -7.47 -11.86
N ILE A 17 4.24 -8.00 -11.22
CA ILE A 17 4.62 -7.67 -9.84
C ILE A 17 4.87 -6.16 -9.69
N ARG A 18 5.65 -5.55 -10.60
CA ARG A 18 5.91 -4.11 -10.56
C ARG A 18 4.64 -3.29 -10.75
N ARG A 19 3.79 -3.62 -11.71
CA ARG A 19 2.56 -2.88 -11.97
C ARG A 19 1.52 -3.02 -10.86
N SER A 20 1.39 -4.21 -10.28
CA SER A 20 0.44 -4.45 -9.19
C SER A 20 0.77 -3.63 -7.94
N VAL A 21 2.04 -3.48 -7.58
CA VAL A 21 2.44 -2.61 -6.45
C VAL A 21 2.23 -1.13 -6.76
N ASP A 22 2.50 -0.70 -8.00
CA ASP A 22 2.25 0.69 -8.44
C ASP A 22 0.76 1.05 -8.34
N ILE A 23 -0.13 0.15 -8.78
CA ILE A 23 -1.59 0.31 -8.65
C ILE A 23 -2.00 0.32 -7.18
N ALA A 24 -1.47 -0.59 -6.36
CA ALA A 24 -1.75 -0.63 -4.94
C ALA A 24 -1.37 0.69 -4.25
N PHE A 25 -0.21 1.25 -4.59
CA PHE A 25 0.24 2.52 -4.05
C PHE A 25 -0.73 3.67 -4.34
N VAL A 26 -1.33 3.73 -5.53
CA VAL A 26 -2.33 4.77 -5.85
C VAL A 26 -3.52 4.68 -4.90
N PHE A 27 -4.07 3.49 -4.68
CA PHE A 27 -5.18 3.30 -3.73
C PHE A 27 -4.76 3.60 -2.28
N PHE A 28 -3.54 3.21 -1.89
CA PHE A 28 -2.98 3.53 -0.59
C PHE A 28 -2.89 5.04 -0.37
N PHE A 29 -2.32 5.76 -1.35
CA PHE A 29 -2.20 7.22 -1.32
C PHE A 29 -3.56 7.88 -1.12
N LEU A 30 -4.55 7.49 -1.93
CA LEU A 30 -5.89 8.08 -1.87
C LEU A 30 -6.57 7.76 -0.53
N SER A 31 -6.48 6.53 -0.01
CA SER A 31 -7.10 6.16 1.27
C SER A 31 -6.39 6.76 2.49
N PHE A 32 -5.08 6.65 2.56
CA PHE A 32 -4.28 7.12 3.70
C PHE A 32 -4.18 8.65 3.73
N GLY A 33 -4.12 9.26 2.54
CA GLY A 33 -4.07 10.70 2.32
C GLY A 33 -5.42 11.42 2.42
N ALA A 34 -6.56 10.74 2.18
CA ALA A 34 -7.89 11.34 2.07
C ALA A 34 -8.19 12.46 3.09
N SER A 35 -7.94 12.20 4.37
CA SER A 35 -8.21 13.16 5.44
C SER A 35 -7.30 14.40 5.45
N ALA A 36 -6.05 14.28 5.00
CA ALA A 36 -5.14 15.42 4.89
C ALA A 36 -5.44 16.22 3.61
N ILE A 37 -5.76 15.52 2.51
CA ILE A 37 -6.22 16.14 1.27
C ILE A 37 -7.50 16.96 1.52
N GLN A 38 -8.48 16.41 2.26
CA GLN A 38 -9.70 17.16 2.61
C GLN A 38 -9.41 18.38 3.50
N LEU A 39 -8.47 18.26 4.45
CA LEU A 39 -8.10 19.37 5.31
C LEU A 39 -7.49 20.53 4.49
N LEU A 40 -6.66 20.21 3.50
CA LEU A 40 -5.93 21.19 2.70
C LEU A 40 -6.78 21.82 1.59
N PHE A 41 -7.53 21.00 0.83
CA PHE A 41 -8.21 21.47 -0.39
C PHE A 41 -9.69 21.76 -0.23
N GLN A 42 -10.37 21.14 0.74
CA GLN A 42 -11.79 21.35 1.04
C GLN A 42 -12.75 21.32 -0.17
N SER A 43 -12.40 20.52 -1.20
CA SER A 43 -13.15 20.45 -2.45
C SER A 43 -14.14 19.28 -2.49
N THR A 44 -15.04 19.28 -3.49
CA THR A 44 -15.97 18.16 -3.73
C THR A 44 -15.22 16.83 -3.91
N PHE A 45 -14.09 16.85 -4.61
CA PHE A 45 -13.27 15.67 -4.84
C PHE A 45 -12.64 15.15 -3.53
N SER A 46 -12.02 16.04 -2.73
CA SER A 46 -11.41 15.61 -1.47
C SER A 46 -12.46 15.13 -0.45
N ALA A 47 -13.67 15.69 -0.50
CA ALA A 47 -14.79 15.24 0.33
C ALA A 47 -15.30 13.86 -0.13
N TRP A 48 -15.29 13.59 -1.44
CA TRP A 48 -15.59 12.26 -1.97
C TRP A 48 -14.55 11.22 -1.55
N LEU A 49 -13.26 11.56 -1.60
CA LEU A 49 -12.18 10.69 -1.11
C LEU A 49 -12.37 10.33 0.36
N LEU A 50 -12.69 11.31 1.21
CA LEU A 50 -12.88 11.06 2.63
C LEU A 50 -14.10 10.16 2.91
N ARG A 51 -15.20 10.37 2.19
CA ARG A 51 -16.41 9.54 2.28
C ARG A 51 -16.16 8.10 1.83
N ASN A 52 -15.38 7.92 0.76
CA ASN A 52 -15.09 6.61 0.17
C ASN A 52 -13.77 5.99 0.66
N ARG A 53 -13.13 6.58 1.68
CA ARG A 53 -11.82 6.15 2.21
C ARG A 53 -11.74 4.67 2.52
N ARG A 54 -12.83 4.09 3.06
CA ARG A 54 -12.91 2.65 3.36
C ARG A 54 -12.81 1.80 2.11
N TYR A 55 -13.58 2.12 1.07
CA TYR A 55 -13.56 1.39 -0.20
C TYR A 55 -12.19 1.50 -0.87
N LEU A 56 -11.60 2.70 -0.90
CA LEU A 56 -10.24 2.91 -1.41
C LEU A 56 -9.20 2.08 -0.64
N GLY A 57 -9.35 1.95 0.68
CA GLY A 57 -8.47 1.12 1.51
C GLY A 57 -8.62 -0.37 1.24
N ILE A 58 -9.84 -0.84 0.98
CA ILE A 58 -10.11 -2.23 0.57
C ILE A 58 -9.54 -2.49 -0.83
N SER A 59 -9.70 -1.57 -1.78
CA SER A 59 -9.09 -1.66 -3.11
C SER A 59 -7.57 -1.73 -3.04
N PHE A 60 -6.94 -0.93 -2.18
CA PHE A 60 -5.52 -1.07 -1.86
C PHE A 60 -5.20 -2.47 -1.35
N GLY A 61 -5.95 -2.95 -0.35
CA GLY A 61 -5.77 -4.26 0.24
C GLY A 61 -5.80 -5.39 -0.80
N ILE A 62 -6.81 -5.39 -1.67
CA ILE A 62 -6.95 -6.36 -2.75
C ILE A 62 -5.77 -6.27 -3.73
N ALA A 63 -5.44 -5.06 -4.20
CA ALA A 63 -4.32 -4.87 -5.14
C ALA A 63 -2.98 -5.34 -4.56
N PHE A 64 -2.72 -5.04 -3.28
CA PHE A 64 -1.48 -5.39 -2.60
C PHE A 64 -1.39 -6.87 -2.23
N LEU A 65 -2.51 -7.53 -1.94
CA LEU A 65 -2.57 -8.98 -1.76
C LEU A 65 -2.45 -9.72 -3.10
N THR A 66 -3.00 -9.18 -4.19
CA THR A 66 -2.73 -9.69 -5.55
C THR A 66 -1.24 -9.57 -5.89
N HIS A 67 -0.59 -8.46 -5.53
CA HIS A 67 0.86 -8.31 -5.65
C HIS A 67 1.61 -9.41 -4.86
N ALA A 68 1.18 -9.72 -3.63
CA ALA A 68 1.75 -10.83 -2.86
C ALA A 68 1.59 -12.19 -3.56
N SER A 69 0.40 -12.46 -4.12
CA SER A 69 0.15 -13.69 -4.89
C SER A 69 1.05 -13.80 -6.12
N LEU A 70 1.35 -12.69 -6.80
CA LEU A 70 2.27 -12.67 -7.94
C LEU A 70 3.72 -12.94 -7.51
N ILE A 71 4.14 -12.46 -6.33
CA ILE A 71 5.45 -12.82 -5.76
C ILE A 71 5.51 -14.33 -5.48
N LEU A 72 4.46 -14.91 -4.90
CA LEU A 72 4.39 -16.36 -4.66
C LEU A 72 4.42 -17.15 -5.97
N LEU A 73 3.75 -16.65 -7.02
CA LEU A 73 3.80 -17.23 -8.35
C LEU A 73 5.23 -17.20 -8.93
N LEU A 74 5.94 -16.08 -8.81
CA LEU A 74 7.33 -15.96 -9.24
C LEU A 74 8.23 -16.95 -8.48
N ALA A 75 8.09 -17.04 -7.16
CA ALA A 75 8.84 -17.96 -6.32
C ALA A 75 8.60 -19.43 -6.68
N ASN A 76 7.38 -19.76 -7.14
CA ASN A 76 7.02 -21.12 -7.54
C ASN A 76 7.51 -21.48 -8.95
N LEU A 77 7.41 -20.55 -9.92
CA LEU A 77 7.80 -20.78 -11.31
C LEU A 77 9.31 -20.62 -11.54
N TYR A 78 9.96 -19.72 -10.80
CA TYR A 78 11.35 -19.30 -10.98
C TYR A 78 12.08 -19.20 -9.63
N PRO A 79 12.30 -20.32 -8.91
CA PRO A 79 12.86 -20.30 -7.56
C PRO A 79 14.31 -19.80 -7.51
N GLU A 80 15.19 -20.24 -8.42
CA GLU A 80 16.59 -19.82 -8.42
C GLU A 80 16.75 -18.29 -8.64
N PRO A 81 16.16 -17.68 -9.69
CA PRO A 81 16.20 -16.21 -9.86
C PRO A 81 15.50 -15.44 -8.73
N PHE A 82 14.48 -16.01 -8.10
CA PHE A 82 13.80 -15.36 -6.98
C PHE A 82 14.68 -15.35 -5.72
N MET A 83 15.33 -16.48 -5.40
CA MET A 83 16.17 -16.61 -4.21
C MET A 83 17.43 -15.75 -4.28
N SER A 84 17.96 -15.46 -5.47
CA SER A 84 19.09 -14.54 -5.65
C SER A 84 18.75 -13.07 -5.36
N ASP A 85 17.47 -12.69 -5.49
CA ASP A 85 17.02 -11.30 -5.40
C ASP A 85 16.54 -10.89 -3.99
N ILE A 86 16.36 -11.85 -3.08
CA ILE A 86 15.75 -11.62 -1.78
C ILE A 86 16.74 -11.80 -0.64
N THR A 87 16.61 -10.95 0.37
CA THR A 87 17.32 -11.10 1.64
C THR A 87 16.33 -11.45 2.75
N ALA A 88 16.83 -11.98 3.87
CA ALA A 88 15.99 -12.23 5.05
C ALA A 88 15.23 -10.96 5.49
N GLY A 89 15.87 -9.79 5.41
CA GLY A 89 15.23 -8.51 5.70
C GLY A 89 14.04 -8.20 4.80
N VAL A 90 14.17 -8.43 3.48
CA VAL A 90 13.08 -8.26 2.52
C VAL A 90 11.92 -9.21 2.82
N ILE A 91 12.22 -10.46 3.18
CA ILE A 91 11.20 -11.46 3.55
C ILE A 91 10.42 -11.01 4.79
N TYR A 92 11.11 -10.63 5.87
CA TYR A 92 10.45 -10.18 7.11
C TYR A 92 9.59 -8.94 6.88
N MET A 93 10.09 -7.97 6.12
CA MET A 93 9.34 -6.77 5.76
C MET A 93 8.10 -7.12 4.93
N GLY A 94 8.23 -8.01 3.94
CA GLY A 94 7.13 -8.48 3.11
C GLY A 94 6.05 -9.19 3.91
N ILE A 95 6.41 -10.18 4.73
CA ILE A 95 5.48 -10.92 5.60
C ILE A 95 4.73 -9.95 6.51
N THR A 96 5.43 -9.00 7.13
CA THR A 96 4.83 -8.02 8.03
C THR A 96 3.85 -7.12 7.28
N ALA A 97 4.24 -6.61 6.10
CA ALA A 97 3.42 -5.74 5.28
C ALA A 97 2.14 -6.42 4.79
N PHE A 98 2.26 -7.65 4.28
CA PHE A 98 1.12 -8.43 3.79
C PHE A 98 0.18 -8.85 4.92
N SER A 99 0.72 -9.23 6.08
CA SER A 99 -0.08 -9.58 7.26
C SER A 99 -0.88 -8.38 7.78
N LEU A 100 -0.22 -7.23 7.94
CA LEU A 100 -0.88 -5.99 8.35
C LEU A 100 -1.95 -5.56 7.34
N THR A 101 -1.64 -5.66 6.04
CA THR A 101 -2.59 -5.30 4.99
C THR A 101 -3.80 -6.23 4.98
N ALA A 102 -3.60 -7.54 5.14
CA ALA A 102 -4.69 -8.51 5.25
C ALA A 102 -5.59 -8.19 6.46
N LEU A 103 -4.99 -7.97 7.64
CA LEU A 103 -5.72 -7.61 8.85
C LEU A 103 -6.51 -6.30 8.69
N MET A 104 -5.90 -5.27 8.12
CA MET A 104 -6.56 -3.99 7.85
C MET A 104 -7.70 -4.13 6.85
N THR A 105 -7.52 -4.97 5.81
CA THR A 105 -8.53 -5.20 4.78
C THR A 105 -9.74 -5.94 5.35
N VAL A 106 -9.51 -7.07 6.03
CA VAL A 106 -10.59 -7.86 6.66
C VAL A 106 -11.30 -7.06 7.75
N SER A 107 -10.56 -6.24 8.52
CA SER A 107 -11.16 -5.40 9.57
C SER A 107 -11.83 -4.13 9.04
N SER A 108 -11.91 -3.89 7.72
CA SER A 108 -12.51 -2.68 7.13
C SER A 108 -14.04 -2.73 7.05
N ASN A 109 -14.71 -3.24 8.08
CA ASN A 109 -16.18 -3.32 8.15
C ASN A 109 -16.70 -2.94 9.54
N ASN A 110 -18.01 -2.66 9.64
CA ASN A 110 -18.61 -2.19 10.90
C ASN A 110 -18.63 -3.27 12.00
N ALA A 111 -18.72 -4.56 11.64
CA ALA A 111 -18.69 -5.65 12.61
C ALA A 111 -17.32 -5.76 13.28
N ALA A 112 -16.24 -5.67 12.50
CA ALA A 112 -14.87 -5.67 13.01
C ALA A 112 -14.57 -4.47 13.92
N VAL A 113 -15.11 -3.28 13.60
CA VAL A 113 -14.98 -2.10 14.47
C VAL A 113 -15.67 -2.34 15.83
N LYS A 114 -16.83 -3.01 15.84
CA LYS A 114 -17.54 -3.37 17.07
C LYS A 114 -16.79 -4.44 17.86
N LEU A 115 -16.28 -5.47 17.19
CA LEU A 115 -15.57 -6.61 17.81
C LEU A 115 -14.22 -6.20 18.42
N LEU A 116 -13.40 -5.46 17.67
CA LEU A 116 -12.06 -5.02 18.13
C LEU A 116 -12.14 -3.82 19.09
N GLY A 117 -13.26 -3.09 19.05
CA GLY A 117 -13.38 -1.77 19.67
C GLY A 117 -12.65 -0.68 18.87
N ARG A 118 -13.16 0.55 18.99
CA ARG A 118 -12.69 1.70 18.19
C ARG A 118 -11.20 2.01 18.42
N ARG A 119 -10.69 1.84 19.65
CA ARG A 119 -9.31 2.15 20.01
C ARG A 119 -8.32 1.22 19.31
N LEU A 120 -8.48 -0.09 19.47
CA LEU A 120 -7.61 -1.09 18.85
C LEU A 120 -7.71 -1.04 17.32
N TRP A 121 -8.93 -0.94 16.78
CA TRP A 121 -9.15 -0.79 15.35
C TRP A 121 -8.43 0.43 14.78
N THR A 122 -8.52 1.58 15.46
CA THR A 122 -7.83 2.80 15.04
C THR A 122 -6.32 2.66 15.14
N SER A 123 -5.82 2.00 16.18
CA SER A 123 -4.39 1.73 16.37
C SER A 123 -3.85 0.86 15.23
N LEU A 124 -4.51 -0.27 14.93
CA LEU A 124 -4.14 -1.16 13.83
C LEU A 124 -4.02 -0.41 12.51
N HIS A 125 -5.06 0.34 12.14
CA HIS A 125 -5.08 1.08 10.87
C HIS A 125 -4.10 2.26 10.84
N THR A 126 -3.76 2.83 11.99
CA THR A 126 -2.79 3.93 12.06
C THR A 126 -1.37 3.41 11.98
N VAL A 127 -1.00 2.45 12.83
CA VAL A 127 0.33 1.83 12.85
C VAL A 127 0.61 1.14 11.52
N GLY A 128 -0.31 0.32 11.03
CA GLY A 128 -0.17 -0.34 9.74
C GLY A 128 -0.06 0.63 8.58
N GLY A 129 -0.85 1.71 8.59
CA GLY A 129 -0.75 2.76 7.57
C GLY A 129 0.61 3.48 7.55
N TYR A 130 1.18 3.81 8.73
CA TYR A 130 2.52 4.41 8.78
C TYR A 130 3.63 3.43 8.43
N PHE A 131 3.51 2.16 8.84
CA PHE A 131 4.45 1.11 8.44
C PHE A 131 4.50 0.94 6.92
N LEU A 132 3.33 0.88 6.27
CA LEU A 132 3.23 0.81 4.81
C LEU A 132 3.74 2.08 4.13
N LEU A 133 3.51 3.27 4.71
CA LEU A 133 4.09 4.51 4.19
C LEU A 133 5.61 4.44 4.16
N VAL A 134 6.25 3.93 5.22
CA VAL A 134 7.71 3.74 5.27
C VAL A 134 8.18 2.80 4.14
N ILE A 135 7.51 1.65 3.96
CA ILE A 135 7.84 0.71 2.88
C ILE A 135 7.74 1.35 1.50
N PHE A 136 6.64 2.07 1.21
CA PHE A 136 6.50 2.74 -0.09
C PHE A 136 7.54 3.86 -0.27
N THR A 137 7.91 4.53 0.82
CA THR A 137 8.94 5.58 0.80
C THR A 137 10.29 4.99 0.43
N THR A 138 10.73 3.94 1.13
CA THR A 138 12.01 3.27 0.81
C THR A 138 12.00 2.67 -0.60
N THR A 139 10.85 2.15 -1.04
CA THR A 139 10.71 1.55 -2.37
C THR A 139 10.85 2.57 -3.49
N TYR A 140 10.20 3.73 -3.41
CA TYR A 140 10.20 4.71 -4.50
C TYR A 140 11.38 5.66 -4.43
N LEU A 141 11.79 6.11 -3.25
CA LEU A 141 12.98 6.94 -3.11
C LEU A 141 14.28 6.17 -3.38
N GLY A 142 14.27 4.84 -3.19
CA GLY A 142 15.38 3.98 -3.61
C GLY A 142 15.52 3.81 -5.13
N LYS A 143 14.57 4.32 -5.93
CA LYS A 143 14.54 4.17 -7.40
C LYS A 143 14.70 5.50 -8.15
N LEU A 144 15.24 6.53 -7.50
CA LEU A 144 15.35 7.88 -8.07
C LEU A 144 16.26 7.96 -9.31
N GLU A 145 17.19 7.01 -9.46
CA GLU A 145 18.03 6.86 -10.66
C GLU A 145 17.23 6.57 -11.93
N HIS A 146 15.99 6.10 -11.79
CA HIS A 146 15.09 5.78 -12.89
C HIS A 146 13.97 6.81 -12.99
N ALA A 147 14.03 7.68 -14.00
CA ALA A 147 13.07 8.76 -14.22
C ALA A 147 11.59 8.30 -14.27
N PHE A 148 11.33 7.06 -14.71
CA PHE A 148 10.01 6.45 -14.69
C PHE A 148 9.34 6.46 -13.30
N PHE A 149 10.13 6.36 -12.22
CA PHE A 149 9.62 6.33 -10.84
C PHE A 149 9.49 7.71 -10.18
N TRP A 150 9.86 8.80 -10.87
CA TRP A 150 9.75 10.15 -10.32
C TRP A 150 8.31 10.53 -9.92
N PRO A 151 7.26 10.24 -10.72
CA PRO A 151 5.89 10.55 -10.30
C PRO A 151 5.50 9.87 -8.98
N PHE A 152 5.89 8.60 -8.79
CA PHE A 152 5.64 7.87 -7.55
C PHE A 152 6.45 8.40 -6.37
N SER A 153 7.70 8.82 -6.62
CA SER A 153 8.57 9.44 -5.63
C SER A 153 8.02 10.79 -5.17
N LEU A 154 7.56 11.64 -6.09
CA LEU A 154 6.90 12.90 -5.78
C LEU A 154 5.59 12.66 -5.03
N ALA A 155 4.81 11.65 -5.44
CA ALA A 155 3.58 11.28 -4.74
C ALA A 155 3.85 10.85 -3.30
N VAL A 156 4.87 10.03 -3.02
CA VAL A 156 5.17 9.61 -1.64
C VAL A 156 5.67 10.77 -0.78
N VAL A 157 6.51 11.65 -1.33
CA VAL A 157 6.94 12.88 -0.64
C VAL A 157 5.75 13.78 -0.34
N SER A 158 4.86 13.99 -1.31
CA SER A 158 3.64 14.78 -1.10
C SER A 158 2.75 14.18 0.00
N LEU A 159 2.65 12.85 0.06
CA LEU A 159 1.90 12.15 1.10
C LEU A 159 2.51 12.38 2.47
N ILE A 160 3.84 12.30 2.60
CA ILE A 160 4.55 12.63 3.85
C ILE A 160 4.23 14.06 4.27
N CYS A 161 4.37 15.05 3.37
CA CYS A 161 4.06 16.44 3.65
C CYS A 161 2.61 16.64 4.11
N LEU A 162 1.65 16.02 3.42
CA LEU A 162 0.22 16.04 3.80
C LEU A 162 0.00 15.47 5.21
N ARG A 163 0.68 14.37 5.55
CA ARG A 163 0.57 13.75 6.88
C ARG A 163 1.18 14.62 7.97
N LEU A 164 2.34 15.23 7.72
CA LEU A 164 2.97 16.17 8.65
C LEU A 164 2.10 17.40 8.88
N TYR A 165 1.60 18.02 7.80
CA TYR A 165 0.66 19.14 7.88
C TYR A 165 -0.57 18.82 8.72
N LYS A 166 -1.15 17.63 8.54
CA LYS A 166 -2.30 17.20 9.34
C LYS A 166 -1.95 17.02 10.83
N ILE A 167 -0.77 16.47 11.14
CA ILE A 167 -0.32 16.29 12.53
C ILE A 167 -0.13 17.66 13.20
N THR A 168 0.57 18.58 12.54
CA THR A 168 0.85 19.92 13.11
C THR A 168 -0.44 20.71 13.35
N ASN A 169 -1.40 20.68 12.42
CA ASN A 169 -2.71 21.32 12.63
C ASN A 169 -3.48 20.72 13.82
N ARG A 170 -3.40 19.40 14.03
CA ARG A 170 -4.04 18.75 15.18
C ARG A 170 -3.40 19.14 16.52
N LEU A 171 -2.09 19.40 16.53
CA LEU A 171 -1.39 19.85 17.73
C LEU A 171 -1.77 21.29 18.06
N LYS A 172 -1.79 22.19 17.06
CA LYS A 172 -2.23 23.58 17.22
C LYS A 172 -3.67 23.73 17.71
N ALA A 173 -4.56 22.81 17.33
CA ALA A 173 -5.96 22.85 17.77
C ALA A 173 -6.17 22.38 19.23
N LYS A 174 -5.14 21.84 19.89
CA LYS A 174 -5.19 21.36 21.27
C LYS A 174 -4.51 22.28 22.28
N THR A 175 -3.73 23.24 21.78
CA THR A 175 -3.10 24.33 22.54
C THR A 175 -4.04 25.52 22.57
#